data_AF-A0A2E9ZFD1-F1
#
_entry.id   AF-A0A2E9ZFD1-F1
#
_cell.length_a   1.000
_cell.length_b   1.000
_cell.length_c   1.000
_cell.angle_alpha   90.00
_cell.angle_beta   90.00
_cell.angle_gamma   90.00
#
_symmetry.space_group_name_H-M   'P 1'
#
loop_
_entity.id
_entity.type
_entity.pdbx_description
1 polymer ?
#
loop_
_entity_poly.entity_id
_entity_poly.type
_entity_poly.pdbx_seq_one_letter_code
_entity_poly.pdbx_strand_id
1 'polypeptide(L)'
;MATARPAEATTIVNFSTAMGNFSLELFDDVAPGTVANFLNYVDSGRYDNVVIHRSILGFVIQGGLLSIDDQQNTVSRIITDPNIVNEFSISNTRGTIAMARVGGQVNSASSQWFINAGNNSSLDSVDGGFTVFGRVLDDGMDVVDAINALFTTTVFFTVAGNLADFPLLNFSGGNLTLANLIDASISRAEDLNSAPNVFDESTSLLNIQVDAGAAGLAAVSLFIVSSAPDTVIQVIPESVESLSASVEKMATFDDSSGRLLIPELVIAGAVAFRDVVFILSDVEQLQFTLESFQQ
;
A
#
# COMPACT_ATOMS: atom_id res chain seq x y z
N MET A 1 -33.18 5.84 -9.16
CA MET A 1 -32.36 5.04 -10.10
C MET A 1 -30.92 5.22 -9.68
N ALA A 2 -30.34 4.22 -9.04
CA ALA A 2 -28.93 4.24 -8.68
C ALA A 2 -28.14 3.87 -9.94
N THR A 3 -27.41 4.82 -10.48
CA THR A 3 -26.40 4.56 -11.50
C THR A 3 -25.26 3.84 -10.81
N ALA A 4 -25.06 2.57 -11.16
CA ALA A 4 -23.86 1.83 -10.80
C ALA A 4 -22.65 2.61 -11.32
N ARG A 5 -21.78 3.04 -10.40
CA ARG A 5 -20.46 3.60 -10.74
C ARG A 5 -19.64 2.44 -11.30
N PRO A 6 -18.98 2.57 -12.46
CA PRO A 6 -18.01 1.56 -12.87
C PRO A 6 -16.95 1.44 -11.77
N ALA A 7 -16.47 0.22 -11.54
CA ALA A 7 -15.36 -0.03 -10.63
C ALA A 7 -14.10 0.60 -11.25
N GLU A 8 -13.88 1.89 -11.02
CA GLU A 8 -12.58 2.51 -11.25
C GLU A 8 -11.64 2.02 -10.15
N ALA A 9 -10.47 1.52 -10.56
CA ALA A 9 -9.45 1.00 -9.66
C ALA A 9 -9.13 2.06 -8.62
N THR A 10 -9.41 1.76 -7.36
CA THR A 10 -9.16 2.67 -6.24
C THR A 10 -7.68 2.55 -5.88
N THR A 11 -6.91 3.65 -5.94
CA THR A 11 -5.51 3.59 -5.53
C THR A 11 -5.42 3.37 -4.01
N ILE A 12 -4.86 2.24 -3.61
CA ILE A 12 -4.60 1.91 -2.20
C ILE A 12 -3.11 2.08 -1.92
N VAL A 13 -2.78 2.66 -0.77
CA VAL A 13 -1.40 2.74 -0.26
C VAL A 13 -1.32 2.12 1.13
N ASN A 14 -0.25 1.40 1.40
CA ASN A 14 0.00 0.74 2.67
C ASN A 14 1.04 1.52 3.47
N PHE A 15 0.79 1.65 4.76
CA PHE A 15 1.71 2.20 5.75
C PHE A 15 2.15 1.05 6.65
N SER A 16 3.44 0.73 6.62
CA SER A 16 4.06 -0.23 7.53
C SER A 16 4.79 0.52 8.64
N THR A 17 4.40 0.30 9.90
CA THR A 17 5.01 0.96 11.06
C THR A 17 5.33 -0.05 12.17
N ALA A 18 6.26 0.30 13.06
CA ALA A 18 6.56 -0.53 14.23
C ALA A 18 5.36 -0.70 15.20
N MET A 19 4.31 0.13 15.07
CA MET A 19 3.11 0.08 15.90
C MET A 19 1.94 -0.66 15.23
N GLY A 20 2.14 -1.18 14.02
CA GLY A 20 1.11 -1.83 13.22
C GLY A 20 1.03 -1.26 11.82
N ASN A 21 0.29 -1.95 10.95
CA ASN A 21 0.12 -1.56 9.57
C ASN A 21 -1.30 -1.03 9.34
N PHE A 22 -1.45 -0.09 8.41
CA PHE A 22 -2.76 0.38 7.98
C PHE A 22 -2.72 0.79 6.51
N SER A 23 -3.89 0.89 5.89
CA SER A 23 -4.01 1.25 4.48
C SER A 23 -4.85 2.51 4.29
N LEU A 24 -4.57 3.25 3.24
CA LEU A 24 -5.37 4.39 2.80
C LEU A 24 -5.95 4.11 1.40
N GLU A 25 -7.19 4.50 1.18
CA GLU A 25 -7.76 4.75 -0.14
C GLU A 25 -7.49 6.21 -0.53
N LEU A 26 -6.89 6.41 -1.70
CA LEU A 26 -6.67 7.74 -2.27
C LEU A 26 -7.88 8.18 -3.11
N PHE A 27 -8.08 9.49 -3.21
CA PHE A 27 -9.18 10.10 -3.96
C PHE A 27 -8.67 10.63 -5.30
N ASP A 28 -8.28 9.72 -6.19
CA ASP A 28 -7.68 10.01 -7.50
C ASP A 28 -8.51 11.03 -8.31
N ASP A 29 -9.83 10.90 -8.31
CA ASP A 29 -10.75 11.80 -9.05
C ASP A 29 -10.94 13.17 -8.39
N VAL A 30 -10.73 13.26 -7.07
CA VAL A 30 -11.08 14.45 -6.28
C VAL A 30 -9.91 15.41 -6.17
N ALA A 31 -8.70 14.87 -5.98
CA ALA A 31 -7.48 15.64 -5.81
C ALA A 31 -6.33 15.05 -6.67
N PRO A 32 -6.51 14.97 -8.00
CA PRO A 32 -5.59 14.25 -8.88
C PRO A 32 -4.16 14.77 -8.84
N GLY A 33 -3.95 16.10 -8.76
CA GLY A 33 -2.61 16.68 -8.66
C GLY A 33 -1.91 16.33 -7.35
N THR A 34 -2.69 16.30 -6.26
CA THR A 34 -2.22 15.97 -4.92
C THR A 34 -1.90 14.49 -4.79
N VAL A 35 -2.77 13.62 -5.30
CA VAL A 35 -2.54 12.17 -5.35
C VAL A 35 -1.30 11.85 -6.18
N ALA A 36 -1.18 12.43 -7.38
CA ALA A 36 0.00 12.23 -8.23
C ALA A 36 1.30 12.69 -7.55
N ASN A 37 1.26 13.83 -6.85
CA ASN A 37 2.39 14.31 -6.05
C ASN A 37 2.74 13.34 -4.92
N PHE A 38 1.75 12.90 -4.13
CA PHE A 38 1.98 11.98 -3.02
C PHE A 38 2.59 10.64 -3.51
N LEU A 39 2.02 10.06 -4.57
CA LEU A 39 2.50 8.83 -5.16
C LEU A 39 3.91 8.97 -5.76
N ASN A 40 4.26 10.14 -6.31
CA ASN A 40 5.63 10.38 -6.78
C ASN A 40 6.68 10.28 -5.65
N TYR A 41 6.34 10.69 -4.42
CA TYR A 41 7.23 10.47 -3.26
C TYR A 41 7.27 9.02 -2.80
N VAL A 42 6.14 8.30 -2.90
CA VAL A 42 6.07 6.86 -2.64
C VAL A 42 6.94 6.09 -3.64
N ASP A 43 6.71 6.28 -4.94
CA ASP A 43 7.37 5.51 -6.01
C ASP A 43 8.88 5.79 -6.12
N SER A 44 9.31 6.97 -5.68
CA SER A 44 10.74 7.33 -5.64
C SER A 44 11.47 6.82 -4.39
N GLY A 45 10.78 6.12 -3.48
CA GLY A 45 11.32 5.66 -2.20
C GLY A 45 11.62 6.79 -1.21
N ARG A 46 11.17 8.02 -1.49
CA ARG A 46 11.42 9.17 -0.60
C ARG A 46 10.59 9.13 0.69
N TYR A 47 9.53 8.33 0.71
CA TYR A 47 8.80 8.01 1.94
C TYR A 47 9.22 6.68 2.59
N ASP A 48 10.30 6.05 2.13
CA ASP A 48 10.87 4.91 2.85
C ASP A 48 11.34 5.38 4.23
N ASN A 49 10.87 4.70 5.27
CA ASN A 49 11.09 5.07 6.67
C ASN A 49 10.81 6.56 6.97
N VAL A 50 9.72 7.12 6.43
CA VAL A 50 9.30 8.49 6.71
C VAL A 50 8.88 8.65 8.17
N VAL A 51 9.41 9.67 8.83
CA VAL A 51 9.19 9.91 10.25
C VAL A 51 7.90 10.67 10.50
N ILE A 52 7.08 10.18 11.43
CA ILE A 52 5.98 10.91 12.04
C ILE A 52 6.58 11.93 13.02
N HIS A 53 6.84 13.12 12.49
CA HIS A 53 7.63 14.14 13.18
C HIS A 53 6.78 15.09 14.04
N ARG A 54 5.46 14.94 14.00
CA ARG A 54 4.52 15.71 14.82
C ARG A 54 3.23 14.94 15.05
N SER A 55 2.71 14.99 16.26
CA SER A 55 1.45 14.40 16.68
C SER A 55 0.80 15.29 17.73
N ILE A 56 -0.47 15.66 17.53
CA ILE A 56 -1.26 16.35 18.56
C ILE A 56 -2.48 15.49 18.88
N LEU A 57 -2.61 15.10 20.14
CA LEU A 57 -3.68 14.23 20.62
C LEU A 57 -5.07 14.79 20.25
N GLY A 58 -5.88 13.97 19.58
CA GLY A 58 -7.22 14.32 19.12
C GLY A 58 -7.27 15.27 17.91
N PHE A 59 -6.12 15.55 17.30
CA PHE A 59 -6.02 16.45 16.15
C PHE A 59 -5.42 15.73 14.93
N VAL A 60 -4.09 15.59 14.86
CA VAL A 60 -3.41 15.01 13.68
C VAL A 60 -2.14 14.25 14.06
N ILE A 61 -1.75 13.30 13.22
CA ILE A 61 -0.36 12.84 13.08
C ILE A 61 0.19 13.33 11.74
N GLN A 62 1.45 13.75 11.69
CA GLN A 62 2.03 14.43 10.53
C GLN A 62 3.40 13.87 10.17
N GLY A 63 3.58 13.57 8.87
CA GLY A 63 4.78 12.98 8.28
C GLY A 63 5.27 13.75 7.05
N GLY A 64 6.29 13.21 6.38
CA GLY A 64 6.79 13.74 5.11
C GLY A 64 7.84 14.87 5.20
N LEU A 65 8.40 15.12 6.40
CA LEU A 65 9.50 16.08 6.60
C LEU A 65 10.88 15.41 6.66
N LEU A 66 10.94 14.29 7.40
CA LEU A 66 12.16 13.58 7.73
C LEU A 66 12.02 12.11 7.33
N SER A 67 13.13 11.45 7.01
CA SER A 67 13.22 9.99 6.87
C SER A 67 14.45 9.45 7.59
N ILE A 68 14.41 8.15 7.91
CA ILE A 68 15.53 7.43 8.51
C ILE A 68 16.30 6.68 7.42
N ASP A 69 17.62 6.85 7.41
CA ASP A 69 18.53 5.98 6.68
C ASP A 69 19.11 4.95 7.67
N ASP A 70 18.58 3.73 7.64
CA ASP A 70 19.00 2.64 8.54
C ASP A 70 20.44 2.19 8.27
N GLN A 71 20.90 2.27 7.02
CA GLN A 71 22.26 1.85 6.66
C GLN A 71 23.30 2.79 7.25
N GLN A 72 22.98 4.08 7.29
CA GLN A 72 23.84 5.10 7.88
C GLN A 72 23.50 5.39 9.34
N ASN A 73 22.39 4.85 9.85
CA ASN A 73 21.84 5.14 11.17
C ASN A 73 21.71 6.66 11.39
N THR A 74 21.10 7.36 10.42
CA THR A 74 20.91 8.83 10.45
C THR A 74 19.47 9.24 10.12
N VAL A 75 19.14 10.49 10.47
CA VAL A 75 17.89 11.15 10.09
C VAL A 75 18.20 12.26 9.10
N SER A 76 17.50 12.27 7.97
CA SER A 76 17.67 13.22 6.89
C SER A 76 16.36 13.94 6.56
N ARG A 77 16.45 15.11 5.92
CA ARG A 77 15.27 15.77 5.34
C ARG A 77 14.88 15.07 4.05
N ILE A 78 13.58 14.92 3.84
CA ILE A 78 13.05 14.52 2.53
C ILE A 78 13.34 15.62 1.50
N ILE A 79 13.88 15.22 0.35
CA ILE A 79 14.11 16.11 -0.79
C ILE A 79 12.77 16.43 -1.43
N THR A 80 12.40 17.71 -1.47
CA THR A 80 11.09 18.18 -1.93
C THR A 80 11.07 18.59 -3.40
N ASP A 81 9.96 18.28 -4.07
CA ASP A 81 9.58 18.78 -5.39
C ASP A 81 8.93 20.18 -5.29
N PRO A 82 8.71 20.88 -6.43
CA PRO A 82 7.99 22.15 -6.45
C PRO A 82 6.61 22.07 -5.79
N ASN A 83 6.13 23.20 -5.28
CA ASN A 83 4.84 23.26 -4.62
C ASN A 83 3.68 22.97 -5.59
N ILE A 84 2.66 22.29 -5.08
CA ILE A 84 1.44 21.96 -5.83
C ILE A 84 0.30 22.95 -5.55
N VAL A 85 -0.67 22.99 -6.47
CA VAL A 85 -1.91 23.76 -6.31
C VAL A 85 -2.81 23.07 -5.29
N ASN A 86 -3.46 23.84 -4.43
CA ASN A 86 -4.44 23.33 -3.47
C ASN A 86 -5.75 22.94 -4.17
N GLU A 87 -6.21 21.71 -3.96
CA GLU A 87 -7.40 21.09 -4.57
C GLU A 87 -8.49 20.81 -3.51
N PHE A 88 -8.51 21.57 -2.42
CA PHE A 88 -9.43 21.35 -1.31
C PHE A 88 -10.91 21.34 -1.76
N SER A 89 -11.58 20.23 -1.49
CA SER A 89 -13.01 20.04 -1.79
C SER A 89 -13.74 19.09 -0.83
N ILE A 90 -13.00 18.30 -0.02
CA ILE A 90 -13.52 17.39 1.01
C ILE A 90 -13.10 17.88 2.39
N SER A 91 -14.03 17.83 3.35
CA SER A 91 -13.81 18.25 4.74
C SER A 91 -12.75 17.39 5.46
N ASN A 92 -11.93 18.03 6.30
CA ASN A 92 -10.91 17.40 7.15
C ASN A 92 -11.57 16.70 8.36
N THR A 93 -12.32 15.64 8.11
CA THR A 93 -12.92 14.78 9.14
C THR A 93 -11.95 13.70 9.60
N ARG A 94 -12.21 13.11 10.77
CA ARG A 94 -11.42 11.99 11.30
C ARG A 94 -11.24 10.89 10.25
N GLY A 95 -10.03 10.34 10.18
CA GLY A 95 -9.62 9.30 9.24
C GLY A 95 -9.25 9.80 7.85
N THR A 96 -9.36 11.09 7.55
CA THR A 96 -8.88 11.62 6.26
C THR A 96 -7.39 11.93 6.29
N ILE A 97 -6.69 11.75 5.16
CA ILE A 97 -5.33 12.26 4.94
C ILE A 97 -5.39 13.54 4.11
N ALA A 98 -4.60 14.53 4.49
CA ALA A 98 -4.52 15.81 3.81
C ALA A 98 -3.09 16.34 3.71
N MET A 99 -2.83 17.21 2.73
CA MET A 99 -1.52 17.83 2.54
C MET A 99 -1.27 18.95 3.54
N ALA A 100 -0.12 18.92 4.20
CA ALA A 100 0.34 20.04 5.02
C ALA A 100 0.89 21.16 4.12
N ARG A 101 0.69 22.40 4.56
CA ARG A 101 1.19 23.61 3.88
C ARG A 101 1.54 24.69 4.89
N VAL A 102 2.23 25.73 4.42
CA VAL A 102 2.56 26.91 5.20
C VAL A 102 1.30 27.78 5.33
N GLY A 103 1.01 28.23 6.55
CA GLY A 103 -0.10 29.16 6.81
C GLY A 103 0.04 30.45 5.98
N GLY A 104 -1.07 30.97 5.45
CA GLY A 104 -1.09 32.11 4.54
C GLY A 104 -0.56 31.85 3.12
N GLN A 105 -0.09 30.63 2.80
CA GLN A 105 0.39 30.26 1.46
C GLN A 105 -0.38 29.04 0.94
N VAL A 106 -1.50 29.29 0.26
CA VAL A 106 -2.46 28.25 -0.16
C VAL A 106 -1.81 27.15 -1.04
N ASN A 107 -0.95 27.53 -1.99
CA ASN A 107 -0.29 26.61 -2.93
C ASN A 107 1.16 26.31 -2.52
N SER A 108 1.39 25.98 -1.25
CA SER A 108 2.73 25.71 -0.71
C SER A 108 2.93 24.26 -0.26
N ALA A 109 1.98 23.36 -0.52
CA ALA A 109 2.12 21.95 -0.21
C ALA A 109 3.19 21.32 -1.11
N SER A 110 3.95 20.36 -0.57
CA SER A 110 4.97 19.60 -1.31
C SER A 110 5.03 18.15 -0.79
N SER A 111 5.91 17.80 0.16
CA SER A 111 6.06 16.41 0.65
C SER A 111 5.35 16.11 1.98
N GLN A 112 4.89 17.11 2.71
CA GLN A 112 4.33 16.88 4.05
C GLN A 112 2.84 16.62 4.00
N TRP A 113 2.40 15.64 4.78
CA TRP A 113 1.01 15.22 4.89
C TRP A 113 0.63 15.00 6.36
N PHE A 114 -0.66 15.02 6.66
CA PHE A 114 -1.18 14.67 7.97
C PHE A 114 -2.43 13.81 7.88
N ILE A 115 -2.61 12.91 8.85
CA ILE A 115 -3.82 12.11 9.03
C ILE A 115 -4.61 12.72 10.19
N ASN A 116 -5.91 12.96 9.95
CA ASN A 116 -6.81 13.53 10.93
C ASN A 116 -7.22 12.48 11.98
N ALA A 117 -6.68 12.59 13.20
CA ALA A 117 -7.10 11.79 14.36
C ALA A 117 -8.38 12.35 15.01
N GLY A 118 -8.86 13.54 14.60
CA GLY A 118 -10.10 14.15 15.06
C GLY A 118 -10.90 14.76 13.91
N ASN A 119 -12.10 15.25 14.22
CA ASN A 119 -12.87 16.06 13.28
C ASN A 119 -12.34 17.50 13.30
N ASN A 120 -11.63 17.87 12.24
CA ASN A 120 -10.84 19.10 12.16
C ASN A 120 -11.41 20.08 11.13
N SER A 121 -12.74 20.20 11.05
CA SER A 121 -13.42 21.06 10.08
C SER A 121 -13.04 22.54 10.17
N SER A 122 -12.39 22.98 11.25
CA SER A 122 -11.76 24.30 11.29
C SER A 122 -10.73 24.49 10.17
N LEU A 123 -10.00 23.43 9.79
CA LEU A 123 -9.00 23.45 8.72
C LEU A 123 -9.62 23.74 7.34
N ASP A 124 -10.89 23.43 7.14
CA ASP A 124 -11.61 23.62 5.87
C ASP A 124 -11.75 25.10 5.49
N SER A 125 -11.75 25.98 6.49
CA SER A 125 -11.99 27.42 6.32
C SER A 125 -10.71 28.27 6.35
N VAL A 126 -9.59 27.70 6.78
CA VAL A 126 -8.32 28.42 6.93
C VAL A 126 -7.67 28.57 5.56
N ASP A 127 -7.47 29.80 5.09
CA ASP A 127 -6.68 30.14 3.89
C ASP A 127 -6.95 29.24 2.65
N GLY A 128 -8.21 28.90 2.39
CA GLY A 128 -8.60 28.04 1.26
C GLY A 128 -8.60 26.54 1.53
N GLY A 129 -8.50 26.13 2.79
CA GLY A 129 -8.59 24.73 3.20
C GLY A 129 -7.24 23.99 3.16
N PHE A 130 -7.26 22.73 3.58
CA PHE A 130 -6.15 21.78 3.43
C PHE A 130 -6.65 20.60 2.62
N THR A 131 -6.03 20.36 1.46
CA THR A 131 -6.50 19.36 0.49
C THR A 131 -6.49 17.97 1.08
N VAL A 132 -7.69 17.44 1.37
CA VAL A 132 -7.92 16.01 1.65
C VAL A 132 -7.81 15.25 0.33
N PHE A 133 -7.01 14.18 0.32
CA PHE A 133 -6.74 13.39 -0.88
C PHE A 133 -6.85 11.88 -0.66
N GLY A 134 -7.40 11.46 0.49
CA GLY A 134 -7.67 10.07 0.78
C GLY A 134 -8.26 9.86 2.17
N ARG A 135 -8.45 8.59 2.53
CA ARG A 135 -8.92 8.16 3.86
C ARG A 135 -8.29 6.85 4.31
N VAL A 136 -8.12 6.72 5.62
CA VAL A 136 -7.76 5.45 6.29
C VAL A 136 -8.89 4.45 6.12
N LEU A 137 -8.52 3.22 5.81
CA LEU A 137 -9.44 2.09 5.64
C LEU A 137 -9.64 1.32 6.95
N ASP A 138 -10.82 0.71 7.05
CA ASP A 138 -11.21 -0.27 8.07
C ASP A 138 -10.69 0.02 9.49
N ASP A 139 -9.95 -0.91 10.08
CA ASP A 139 -9.38 -0.87 11.43
C ASP A 139 -8.05 -0.09 11.51
N GLY A 140 -7.59 0.49 10.41
CA GLY A 140 -6.34 1.27 10.35
C GLY A 140 -6.31 2.46 11.29
N MET A 141 -7.48 2.98 11.70
CA MET A 141 -7.57 4.05 12.68
C MET A 141 -7.09 3.67 14.07
N ASP A 142 -7.10 2.38 14.44
CA ASP A 142 -6.60 1.94 15.75
C ASP A 142 -5.08 2.17 15.85
N VAL A 143 -4.35 1.96 14.74
CA VAL A 143 -2.90 2.24 14.66
C VAL A 143 -2.64 3.75 14.70
N VAL A 144 -3.41 4.52 13.93
CA VAL A 144 -3.31 5.99 13.92
C VAL A 144 -3.56 6.57 15.31
N ASP A 145 -4.58 6.07 16.02
CA ASP A 145 -4.89 6.48 17.39
C ASP A 145 -3.79 6.10 18.37
N ALA A 146 -3.24 4.89 18.25
CA ALA A 146 -2.14 4.44 19.09
C ALA A 146 -0.90 5.34 18.94
N ILE A 147 -0.55 5.73 17.71
CA ILE A 147 0.52 6.70 17.44
C ILE A 147 0.14 8.08 18.01
N ASN A 148 -1.11 8.52 17.82
CA ASN A 148 -1.58 9.84 18.27
C ASN A 148 -1.58 9.98 19.80
N ALA A 149 -1.74 8.88 20.53
CA ALA A 149 -1.74 8.80 21.98
C ALA A 149 -0.33 8.74 22.62
N LEU A 150 0.74 8.65 21.82
CA LEU A 150 2.10 8.61 22.35
C LEU A 150 2.48 9.89 23.10
N PHE A 151 3.45 9.75 24.01
CA PHE A 151 4.10 10.89 24.62
C PHE A 151 4.79 11.74 23.56
N THR A 152 4.59 13.07 23.64
CA THR A 152 5.20 14.03 22.72
C THR A 152 6.12 14.99 23.46
N THR A 153 7.24 15.36 22.83
CA THR A 153 8.16 16.39 23.36
C THR A 153 8.77 17.20 22.22
N THR A 154 9.58 18.21 22.57
CA THR A 154 10.40 18.91 21.59
C THR A 154 11.69 18.14 21.35
N VAL A 155 11.98 17.83 20.09
CA VAL A 155 13.22 17.16 19.67
C VAL A 155 13.99 18.07 18.72
N PHE A 156 15.31 18.16 18.90
CA PHE A 156 16.19 18.90 18.00
C PHE A 156 16.89 17.95 17.01
N PHE A 157 16.76 18.24 15.73
CA PHE A 157 17.57 17.62 14.68
C PHE A 157 18.41 18.68 14.00
N THR A 158 19.70 18.44 13.79
CA THR A 158 20.58 19.37 13.05
C THR A 158 20.01 19.75 11.68
N VAL A 159 19.32 18.81 11.03
CA VAL A 159 18.73 18.98 9.70
C VAL A 159 17.37 19.69 9.69
N ALA A 160 16.69 19.84 10.83
CA ALA A 160 15.34 20.40 10.88
C ALA A 160 15.08 21.41 12.01
N GLY A 161 16.04 21.65 12.90
CA GLY A 161 15.88 22.48 14.07
C GLY A 161 15.01 21.81 15.15
N ASN A 162 14.30 22.63 15.92
CA ASN A 162 13.38 22.15 16.95
C ASN A 162 12.03 21.75 16.33
N LEU A 163 11.63 20.51 16.57
CA LEU A 163 10.31 19.99 16.21
C LEU A 163 9.53 19.77 17.49
N ALA A 164 8.45 20.55 17.66
CA ALA A 164 7.52 20.41 18.78
C ALA A 164 6.53 19.28 18.52
N ASP A 165 5.87 18.82 19.59
CA ASP A 165 4.84 17.78 19.54
C ASP A 165 5.33 16.48 18.87
N PHE A 166 6.62 16.17 19.00
CA PHE A 166 7.25 15.03 18.35
C PHE A 166 6.93 13.75 19.14
N PRO A 167 6.17 12.79 18.58
CA PRO A 167 5.80 11.56 19.28
C PRO A 167 7.00 10.63 19.45
N LEU A 168 7.09 9.96 20.60
CA LEU A 168 8.19 9.04 20.90
C LEU A 168 7.68 7.68 21.40
N LEU A 169 8.22 6.61 20.83
CA LEU A 169 7.94 5.23 21.21
C LEU A 169 8.84 4.81 22.37
N ASN A 170 8.22 4.27 23.43
CA ASN A 170 8.90 3.70 24.61
C ASN A 170 9.95 4.63 25.25
N PHE A 171 9.79 5.95 25.13
CA PHE A 171 10.73 6.91 25.69
C PHE A 171 10.38 7.26 27.13
N SER A 172 11.31 7.00 28.05
CA SER A 172 11.17 7.29 29.49
C SER A 172 12.21 8.31 30.01
N GLY A 173 12.90 9.00 29.09
CA GLY A 173 13.98 9.93 29.38
C GLY A 173 15.36 9.41 28.98
N GLY A 174 16.37 10.30 29.00
CA GLY A 174 17.75 9.98 28.60
C GLY A 174 18.06 10.35 27.15
N ASN A 175 19.01 9.62 26.54
CA ASN A 175 19.43 9.87 25.17
C ASN A 175 18.41 9.30 24.19
N LEU A 176 17.97 10.14 23.25
CA LEU A 176 17.10 9.72 22.16
C LEU A 176 17.86 8.80 21.18
N THR A 177 17.21 7.72 20.77
CA THR A 177 17.74 6.79 19.75
C THR A 177 16.75 6.65 18.60
N LEU A 178 17.19 6.11 17.45
CA LEU A 178 16.29 5.87 16.31
C LEU A 178 15.13 4.93 16.67
N ALA A 179 15.34 3.97 17.57
CA ALA A 179 14.30 3.06 18.05
C ALA A 179 13.17 3.75 18.86
N ASN A 180 13.35 5.03 19.22
CA ASN A 180 12.30 5.83 19.84
C ASN A 180 11.49 6.64 18.84
N LEU A 181 11.95 6.74 17.58
CA LEU A 181 11.21 7.44 16.54
C LEU A 181 10.12 6.52 15.99
N ILE A 182 9.07 7.13 15.45
CA ILE A 182 8.01 6.43 14.74
C ILE A 182 8.21 6.77 13.28
N ASP A 183 8.60 5.79 12.50
CA ASP A 183 8.68 5.85 11.06
C ASP A 183 7.62 4.95 10.43
N ALA A 184 7.34 5.25 9.16
CA ALA A 184 6.48 4.47 8.31
C ALA A 184 7.20 4.22 6.99
N SER A 185 7.15 2.99 6.49
CA SER A 185 7.41 2.73 5.08
C SER A 185 6.08 2.77 4.34
N ILE A 186 5.99 3.64 3.33
CA ILE A 186 4.79 3.79 2.52
C ILE A 186 5.04 3.15 1.18
N SER A 187 4.21 2.17 0.83
CA SER A 187 4.19 1.62 -0.51
C SER A 187 2.82 1.83 -1.11
N ARG A 188 2.72 1.83 -2.45
CA ARG A 188 1.45 1.44 -3.04
C ARG A 188 1.12 0.08 -2.45
N ALA A 189 -0.14 -0.15 -2.12
CA ALA A 189 -0.56 -1.52 -2.07
C ALA A 189 -0.15 -2.06 -3.43
N GLU A 190 0.80 -3.00 -3.44
CA GLU A 190 0.87 -3.90 -4.56
C GLU A 190 -0.56 -4.32 -4.75
N ASP A 191 -1.03 -4.17 -5.97
CA ASP A 191 -2.35 -4.55 -6.33
C ASP A 191 -2.32 -6.08 -6.23
N LEU A 192 -2.38 -6.60 -5.00
CA LEU A 192 -2.32 -8.02 -4.65
C LEU A 192 -3.65 -8.67 -5.06
N ASN A 193 -4.64 -7.84 -5.36
CA ASN A 193 -5.85 -8.15 -6.10
C ASN A 193 -5.65 -8.15 -7.63
N SER A 194 -4.49 -7.74 -8.16
CA SER A 194 -4.08 -7.90 -9.56
C SER A 194 -2.76 -8.65 -9.75
N ALA A 195 -2.14 -9.13 -8.66
CA ALA A 195 -1.07 -10.10 -8.74
C ALA A 195 -1.54 -11.23 -9.68
N PRO A 196 -0.76 -11.56 -10.70
CA PRO A 196 -1.25 -12.45 -11.74
C PRO A 196 -1.62 -13.81 -11.18
N ASN A 197 -1.04 -14.25 -10.06
CA ASN A 197 -1.27 -15.57 -9.47
C ASN A 197 -1.53 -15.47 -7.96
N VAL A 198 -2.77 -15.71 -7.55
CA VAL A 198 -3.24 -15.55 -6.16
C VAL A 198 -4.05 -16.77 -5.73
N PHE A 199 -3.77 -17.29 -4.54
CA PHE A 199 -4.68 -18.19 -3.85
C PHE A 199 -5.57 -17.42 -2.90
N ASP A 200 -6.88 -17.44 -3.16
CA ASP A 200 -7.89 -16.82 -2.31
C ASP A 200 -8.40 -17.84 -1.29
N GLU A 201 -8.04 -17.63 -0.02
CA GLU A 201 -8.43 -18.51 1.08
C GLU A 201 -9.94 -18.53 1.34
N SER A 202 -10.66 -17.47 0.96
CA SER A 202 -12.11 -17.37 1.17
C SER A 202 -12.90 -18.23 0.18
N THR A 203 -12.42 -18.34 -1.06
CA THR A 203 -13.05 -19.13 -2.13
C THR A 203 -12.37 -20.47 -2.35
N SER A 204 -11.18 -20.68 -1.79
CA SER A 204 -10.30 -21.83 -2.04
C SER A 204 -9.95 -22.00 -3.52
N LEU A 205 -9.86 -20.87 -4.24
CA LEU A 205 -9.50 -20.83 -5.65
C LEU A 205 -8.09 -20.28 -5.84
N LEU A 206 -7.36 -20.91 -6.76
CA LEU A 206 -6.14 -20.39 -7.33
C LEU A 206 -6.52 -19.64 -8.62
N ASN A 207 -6.36 -18.32 -8.63
CA ASN A 207 -6.59 -17.48 -9.79
C ASN A 207 -5.24 -17.15 -10.42
N ILE A 208 -5.06 -17.46 -11.70
CA ILE A 208 -3.83 -17.17 -12.45
C ILE A 208 -4.10 -16.42 -13.74
N GLN A 209 -3.17 -15.56 -14.14
CA GLN A 209 -3.00 -15.08 -15.50
C GLN A 209 -1.89 -15.89 -16.15
N VAL A 210 -2.14 -16.45 -17.31
CA VAL A 210 -1.26 -17.42 -17.95
C VAL A 210 -1.04 -17.07 -19.42
N ASP A 211 0.22 -17.16 -19.85
CA ASP A 211 0.57 -17.34 -21.25
C ASP A 211 0.48 -18.82 -21.59
N ALA A 212 -0.59 -19.19 -22.31
CA ALA A 212 -0.85 -20.57 -22.74
C ALA A 212 -0.31 -20.85 -24.15
N GLY A 213 0.72 -20.11 -24.58
CA GLY A 213 1.39 -20.33 -25.86
C GLY A 213 0.45 -20.13 -27.05
N ALA A 214 0.18 -21.20 -27.80
CA ALA A 214 -0.68 -21.14 -28.99
C ALA A 214 -2.13 -20.78 -28.66
N ALA A 215 -2.59 -21.04 -27.42
CA ALA A 215 -3.92 -20.67 -26.95
C ALA A 215 -4.03 -19.18 -26.56
N GLY A 216 -2.91 -18.47 -26.47
CA GLY A 216 -2.84 -17.06 -26.15
C GLY A 216 -2.83 -16.77 -24.65
N LEU A 217 -3.10 -15.51 -24.31
CA LEU A 217 -3.08 -15.01 -22.93
C LEU A 217 -4.48 -15.11 -22.30
N ALA A 218 -4.55 -15.61 -21.07
CA ALA A 218 -5.82 -15.78 -20.38
C ALA A 218 -5.71 -15.57 -18.86
N ALA A 219 -6.81 -15.19 -18.23
CA ALA A 219 -7.05 -15.35 -16.80
C ALA A 219 -7.90 -16.60 -16.57
N VAL A 220 -7.60 -17.38 -15.53
CA VAL A 220 -8.28 -18.64 -15.24
C VAL A 220 -8.27 -18.93 -13.74
N SER A 221 -9.35 -19.52 -13.24
CA SER A 221 -9.47 -20.03 -11.89
C SER A 221 -9.29 -21.55 -11.86
N LEU A 222 -8.65 -22.04 -10.80
CA LEU A 222 -8.42 -23.46 -10.55
C LEU A 222 -8.86 -23.81 -9.13
N PHE A 223 -9.43 -25.00 -8.95
CA PHE A 223 -9.71 -25.56 -7.62
C PHE A 223 -8.64 -26.56 -7.21
N ILE A 224 -8.45 -26.72 -5.90
CA ILE A 224 -7.61 -27.78 -5.34
C ILE A 224 -8.45 -29.06 -5.28
N VAL A 225 -8.05 -30.08 -6.03
CA VAL A 225 -8.68 -31.42 -6.06
C VAL A 225 -8.20 -32.28 -4.90
N SER A 226 -6.90 -32.19 -4.61
CA SER A 226 -6.21 -32.96 -3.58
C SER A 226 -5.07 -32.14 -3.02
N SER A 227 -4.78 -32.28 -1.73
CA SER A 227 -3.61 -31.71 -1.06
C SER A 227 -2.68 -32.76 -0.44
N ALA A 228 -3.06 -34.05 -0.48
CA ALA A 228 -2.25 -35.16 0.01
C ALA A 228 -2.67 -36.51 -0.64
N PRO A 229 -1.73 -37.41 -1.00
CA PRO A 229 -0.28 -37.29 -0.86
C PRO A 229 0.35 -36.28 -1.81
N ASP A 230 -0.32 -36.00 -2.93
CA ASP A 230 0.10 -35.02 -3.93
C ASP A 230 -0.90 -33.87 -3.99
N THR A 231 -0.38 -32.66 -4.24
CA THR A 231 -1.22 -31.49 -4.51
C THR A 231 -1.66 -31.51 -5.97
N VAL A 232 -2.96 -31.55 -6.20
CA VAL A 232 -3.56 -31.58 -7.54
C VAL A 232 -4.52 -30.40 -7.68
N ILE A 233 -4.37 -29.65 -8.76
CA ILE A 233 -5.25 -28.53 -9.12
C ILE A 233 -5.97 -28.84 -10.44
N GLN A 234 -7.16 -28.29 -10.62
CA GLN A 234 -7.95 -28.47 -11.83
C GLN A 234 -8.48 -27.14 -12.34
N VAL A 235 -8.33 -26.93 -13.65
CA VAL A 235 -8.87 -25.74 -14.34
C VAL A 235 -10.40 -25.74 -14.30
N ILE A 236 -10.99 -24.55 -14.10
CA ILE A 236 -12.41 -24.27 -14.29
C ILE A 236 -12.59 -23.74 -15.73
N PRO A 237 -13.07 -24.55 -16.69
CA PRO A 237 -13.11 -24.12 -18.10
C PRO A 237 -13.97 -22.89 -18.33
N GLU A 238 -15.05 -22.72 -17.56
CA GLU A 238 -15.96 -21.59 -17.64
C GLU A 238 -15.41 -20.28 -17.07
N SER A 239 -14.30 -20.30 -16.33
CA SER A 239 -13.67 -19.08 -15.79
C SER A 239 -12.65 -18.45 -16.75
N VAL A 240 -12.41 -19.06 -17.92
CA VAL A 240 -11.37 -18.61 -18.83
C VAL A 240 -11.76 -17.29 -19.49
N GLU A 241 -10.96 -16.25 -19.23
CA GLU A 241 -11.13 -14.92 -19.83
C GLU A 241 -9.88 -14.55 -20.64
N SER A 242 -10.04 -14.11 -21.89
CA SER A 242 -8.90 -13.72 -22.72
C SER A 242 -8.31 -12.38 -22.30
N LEU A 243 -6.98 -12.29 -22.26
CA LEU A 243 -6.23 -11.07 -21.95
C LEU A 243 -5.69 -10.41 -23.22
N SER A 244 -5.65 -9.07 -23.23
CA SER A 244 -5.15 -8.29 -24.38
C SER A 244 -3.65 -8.01 -24.33
N ALA A 245 -2.99 -8.25 -23.19
CA ALA A 245 -1.57 -7.97 -22.98
C ALA A 245 -0.98 -8.91 -21.92
N SER A 246 0.33 -9.11 -21.99
CA SER A 246 1.10 -9.84 -20.97
C SER A 246 1.32 -8.94 -19.75
N VAL A 247 1.35 -9.56 -18.57
CA VAL A 247 1.68 -8.90 -17.31
C VAL A 247 2.94 -9.50 -16.70
N GLU A 248 3.65 -8.69 -15.92
CA GLU A 248 4.85 -9.16 -15.22
C GLU A 248 4.49 -10.31 -14.28
N LYS A 249 5.34 -11.34 -14.20
CA LYS A 249 5.16 -12.52 -13.35
C LYS A 249 3.92 -13.38 -13.63
N MET A 250 3.30 -13.24 -14.80
CA MET A 250 2.25 -14.17 -15.23
C MET A 250 2.78 -15.61 -15.33
N ALA A 251 1.89 -16.58 -15.11
CA ALA A 251 2.22 -17.98 -15.30
C ALA A 251 2.51 -18.29 -16.77
N THR A 252 3.27 -19.35 -17.03
CA THR A 252 3.54 -19.84 -18.38
C THR A 252 3.22 -21.32 -18.49
N PHE A 253 2.54 -21.71 -19.56
CA PHE A 253 2.28 -23.11 -19.89
C PHE A 253 3.07 -23.51 -21.14
N ASP A 254 3.82 -24.59 -21.02
CA ASP A 254 4.57 -25.18 -22.14
C ASP A 254 3.88 -26.46 -22.63
N ASP A 255 3.22 -26.36 -23.78
CA ASP A 255 2.53 -27.47 -24.45
C ASP A 255 3.43 -28.71 -24.68
N SER A 256 4.74 -28.50 -24.86
CA SER A 256 5.67 -29.59 -25.18
C SER A 256 6.05 -30.43 -23.98
N SER A 257 6.09 -29.82 -22.79
CA SER A 257 6.44 -30.47 -21.54
C SER A 257 5.25 -30.69 -20.61
N GLY A 258 4.10 -30.07 -20.90
CA GLY A 258 2.92 -30.07 -20.03
C GLY A 258 3.15 -29.33 -18.72
N ARG A 259 4.17 -28.47 -18.63
CA ARG A 259 4.53 -27.75 -17.40
C ARG A 259 3.84 -26.40 -17.33
N LEU A 260 3.21 -26.14 -16.20
CA LEU A 260 2.70 -24.83 -15.79
C LEU A 260 3.64 -24.26 -14.73
N LEU A 261 4.32 -23.17 -15.06
CA LEU A 261 5.19 -22.42 -14.15
C LEU A 261 4.45 -21.19 -13.62
N ILE A 262 4.39 -21.05 -12.31
CA ILE A 262 3.89 -19.88 -11.60
C ILE A 262 5.10 -19.20 -10.92
N PRO A 263 5.59 -18.06 -11.43
CA PRO A 263 6.81 -17.40 -10.91
C PRO A 263 6.69 -16.99 -9.43
N GLU A 264 5.55 -16.43 -9.05
CA GLU A 264 5.23 -16.04 -7.69
C GLU A 264 3.77 -16.38 -7.41
N LEU A 265 3.52 -17.01 -6.26
CA LEU A 265 2.19 -17.31 -5.76
C LEU A 265 1.94 -16.50 -4.48
N VAL A 266 0.93 -15.64 -4.53
CA VAL A 266 0.51 -14.80 -3.41
C VAL A 266 -0.57 -15.52 -2.60
N ILE A 267 -0.43 -15.51 -1.28
CA ILE A 267 -1.40 -16.02 -0.31
C ILE A 267 -1.51 -15.00 0.82
N ALA A 268 -2.72 -14.66 1.25
CA ALA A 268 -2.97 -13.69 2.32
C ALA A 268 -2.24 -12.33 2.12
N GLY A 269 -2.11 -11.89 0.86
CA GLY A 269 -1.45 -10.63 0.52
C GLY A 269 0.08 -10.64 0.59
N ALA A 270 0.73 -11.80 0.69
CA ALA A 270 2.18 -11.93 0.65
C ALA A 270 2.61 -13.03 -0.34
N VAL A 271 3.80 -12.87 -0.94
CA VAL A 271 4.41 -13.95 -1.75
C VAL A 271 4.74 -15.12 -0.84
N ALA A 272 4.02 -16.22 -0.99
CA ALA A 272 4.18 -17.41 -0.15
C ALA A 272 5.11 -18.44 -0.79
N PHE A 273 5.11 -18.54 -2.12
CA PHE A 273 5.94 -19.47 -2.87
C PHE A 273 6.44 -18.83 -4.16
N ARG A 274 7.58 -19.33 -4.63
CA ARG A 274 8.24 -18.94 -5.88
C ARG A 274 8.51 -20.16 -6.74
N ASP A 275 8.59 -19.95 -8.05
CA ASP A 275 8.91 -21.00 -9.02
C ASP A 275 8.06 -22.27 -8.81
N VAL A 276 6.75 -22.09 -8.64
CA VAL A 276 5.81 -23.19 -8.42
C VAL A 276 5.56 -23.87 -9.76
N VAL A 277 5.92 -25.14 -9.87
CA VAL A 277 5.78 -25.92 -11.10
C VAL A 277 4.74 -27.01 -10.90
N PHE A 278 3.73 -27.00 -11.77
CA PHE A 278 2.77 -28.09 -11.91
C PHE A 278 2.95 -28.81 -13.25
N ILE A 279 2.70 -30.11 -13.29
CA ILE A 279 2.69 -30.92 -14.52
C ILE A 279 1.28 -31.36 -14.82
N LEU A 280 0.83 -31.20 -16.07
CA LEU A 280 -0.43 -31.72 -16.57
C LEU A 280 -0.47 -33.26 -16.38
N SER A 281 -1.35 -33.71 -15.49
CA SER A 281 -1.48 -35.11 -15.09
C SER A 281 -2.72 -35.78 -15.65
N ASP A 282 -3.77 -35.01 -15.97
CA ASP A 282 -4.97 -35.48 -16.68
C ASP A 282 -5.42 -34.44 -17.72
N VAL A 283 -5.31 -34.79 -19.00
CA VAL A 283 -5.67 -33.91 -20.12
C VAL A 283 -7.18 -33.78 -20.28
N GLU A 284 -7.96 -34.84 -20.00
CA GLU A 284 -9.41 -34.83 -20.17
C GLU A 284 -10.09 -33.98 -19.09
N GLN A 285 -9.54 -34.00 -17.88
CA GLN A 285 -10.02 -33.22 -16.74
C GLN A 285 -9.32 -31.87 -16.57
N LEU A 286 -8.26 -31.59 -17.35
CA LEU A 286 -7.38 -30.42 -17.18
C LEU A 286 -6.80 -30.32 -15.76
N GLN A 287 -6.31 -31.45 -15.23
CA GLN A 287 -5.68 -31.52 -13.92
C GLN A 287 -4.16 -31.45 -14.02
N PHE A 288 -3.57 -30.77 -13.05
CA PHE A 288 -2.15 -30.66 -12.89
C PHE A 288 -1.72 -31.10 -11.48
N THR A 289 -0.59 -31.79 -11.40
CA THR A 289 0.00 -32.24 -10.15
C THR A 289 1.25 -31.42 -9.85
N LEU A 290 1.40 -30.98 -8.59
CA LEU A 290 2.55 -30.21 -8.13
C LEU A 290 3.84 -31.02 -8.31
N GLU A 291 4.82 -30.45 -8.99
CA GLU A 291 6.16 -31.03 -9.18
C GLU A 291 7.16 -30.42 -8.19
N SER A 292 7.23 -29.08 -8.12
CA SER A 292 8.20 -28.39 -7.28
C SER A 292 7.75 -26.97 -6.93
N PHE A 293 8.36 -26.38 -5.91
CA PHE A 293 8.23 -24.98 -5.51
C PHE A 293 9.43 -24.57 -4.66
N GLN A 294 9.62 -23.26 -4.50
CA GLN A 294 10.53 -22.65 -3.54
C GLN A 294 9.73 -21.87 -2.50
N GLN A 295 10.19 -21.89 -1.26
CA GLN A 295 9.62 -21.15 -0.13
C GLN A 295 10.52 -19.97 0.23
#